data_AF-D8RY37-F1
#
_entry.id   AF-D8RY37-F1
#
_cell.length_a   1.000
_cell.length_b   1.000
_cell.length_c   1.000
_cell.angle_alpha   90.00
_cell.angle_beta   90.00
_cell.angle_gamma   90.00
#
_symmetry.space_group_name_H-M   'P 1'
#
loop_
_entity.id
_entity.type
_entity.pdbx_description
1 polymer ?
#
loop_
_entity_poly.entity_id
_entity_poly.type
_entity_poly.pdbx_seq_one_letter_code
_entity_poly.pdbx_strand_id
1 'polypeptide(L)'
;MACCTAGGLRLLAHSSSPSSPGDSPARLSCKAVEQRHSTALAAKNRAPAAPNPLVLEAQGRVCTGQTQTRPLGEDQAFKVLQTIARSAREEIPDDERVSGAQLGAFFAAMAIRSASFPRDTQWSEGERKAMRQFWPQLVQVLPPDVLFVADPDGTLMEDVLHSGLSFVGRGPVEMRLVGALREMLRGDHLGFEEIVGILRDLLPLGEDGDGSKVSDVLVAAFLIALRMNGETDRELKAFCMAFDDELGKLPVANVSSLTHYGEPYDGNTRFFRSTLFVAAVRASYGECCLLHGVDRMPPKWGVTEEQMLNKLGAATTLSPAEAASLLEDVGFAYVSQREARKSLYSLLAIREHIKKRPTVATTEKVQRYVKASGREAIVTGFYHQGYEEPLLMLMRRRGVDAGLIVKGEEGALSLTTKSPSPDATIRGHPLNFCAGFRPPSSTSNVTAQNIDGILRETFSKTLNATDFHFESTLTPRLERPRQLENNIEHGLTALRGVKGAAYDRIVFNAAMVDNLLGCSGVSDPFAAIERAREAIDSGKALKLLMRYVSSSSKCVSTSSRRIPEH
;
A
#
# COMPACT_ATOMS: atom_id res chain seq x y z
N MET A 1 34.06 56.23 42.36
CA MET A 1 33.81 56.99 41.11
C MET A 1 34.45 56.25 39.94
N ALA A 2 34.08 56.59 38.70
CA ALA A 2 34.46 56.00 37.40
C ALA A 2 35.84 55.30 37.31
N CYS A 3 36.05 54.13 36.69
CA CYS A 3 35.58 53.52 35.42
C CYS A 3 36.41 53.93 34.17
N CYS A 4 36.57 53.00 33.20
CA CYS A 4 37.27 53.09 31.89
C CYS A 4 38.82 53.13 31.93
N THR A 5 39.66 52.71 30.95
CA THR A 5 39.64 51.90 29.67
C THR A 5 41.11 51.76 29.17
N ALA A 6 41.58 50.92 28.22
CA ALA A 6 41.18 49.64 27.59
C ALA A 6 42.28 49.16 26.58
N GLY A 7 42.31 47.86 26.20
CA GLY A 7 43.19 47.29 25.14
C GLY A 7 44.61 46.88 25.58
N GLY A 8 45.37 46.02 24.87
CA GLY A 8 45.04 45.17 23.71
C GLY A 8 46.28 44.52 23.04
N LEU A 9 46.14 43.26 22.61
CA LEU A 9 46.90 42.52 21.56
C LEU A 9 48.40 42.08 21.73
N ARG A 10 48.56 40.75 21.51
CA ARG A 10 49.47 40.04 20.55
C ARG A 10 50.82 39.39 20.98
N LEU A 11 50.81 38.06 20.75
CA LEU A 11 51.80 37.21 20.05
C LEU A 11 53.20 36.98 20.65
N LEU A 12 53.48 35.71 20.95
CA LEU A 12 54.77 35.04 20.72
C LEU A 12 54.54 33.66 20.11
N ALA A 13 55.48 33.21 19.26
CA ALA A 13 55.49 31.90 18.63
C ALA A 13 56.94 31.40 18.44
N HIS A 14 57.09 30.10 18.15
CA HIS A 14 58.34 29.33 18.00
C HIS A 14 59.03 28.96 19.35
N SER A 15 59.66 27.79 19.51
CA SER A 15 60.21 26.86 18.50
C SER A 15 60.27 25.38 18.94
N SER A 16 60.34 24.51 17.91
CA SER A 16 61.08 23.22 17.80
C SER A 16 60.64 21.92 18.50
N SER A 17 60.68 20.86 17.68
CA SER A 17 60.38 19.42 17.85
C SER A 17 61.66 18.60 18.18
N PRO A 18 61.74 17.24 18.07
CA PRO A 18 60.73 16.18 17.81
C PRO A 18 60.83 14.90 18.70
N SER A 19 59.79 14.06 18.72
CA SER A 19 59.86 12.58 18.59
C SER A 19 58.50 11.90 18.87
N SER A 20 58.20 10.82 18.14
CA SER A 20 57.00 9.97 18.20
C SER A 20 57.45 8.49 18.12
N PRO A 21 56.58 7.45 18.20
CA PRO A 21 55.12 7.45 18.37
C PRO A 21 54.60 6.56 19.52
N GLY A 22 53.30 6.69 19.83
CA GLY A 22 52.53 5.74 20.64
C GLY A 22 51.09 5.72 20.16
N ASP A 23 50.71 4.68 19.41
CA ASP A 23 49.42 4.64 18.70
C ASP A 23 48.22 4.33 19.61
N SER A 24 47.19 5.16 19.49
CA SER A 24 45.79 4.86 19.84
C SER A 24 44.87 5.90 19.19
N PRO A 25 44.28 5.62 18.01
CA PRO A 25 43.39 6.57 17.36
C PRO A 25 42.02 6.64 18.04
N ALA A 26 41.60 7.87 18.32
CA ALA A 26 40.33 8.19 18.95
C ALA A 26 39.11 7.87 18.06
N ARG A 27 37.94 7.86 18.72
CA ARG A 27 36.61 7.75 18.09
C ARG A 27 36.42 8.83 17.01
N LEU A 28 36.38 8.44 15.75
CA LEU A 28 35.87 9.29 14.65
C LEU A 28 34.35 9.20 14.59
N SER A 29 33.68 10.35 14.49
CA SER A 29 32.24 10.49 14.67
C SER A 29 31.44 10.14 13.40
N CYS A 30 30.38 9.35 13.56
CA CYS A 30 29.55 8.86 12.45
C CYS A 30 28.66 9.93 11.76
N LYS A 31 28.85 11.23 12.05
CA LYS A 31 27.89 12.29 11.68
C LYS A 31 28.09 12.92 10.29
N ALA A 32 29.20 12.65 9.60
CA ALA A 32 29.55 13.35 8.36
C ALA A 32 28.96 12.75 7.07
N VAL A 33 28.45 11.51 7.10
CA VAL A 33 27.95 10.81 5.90
C VAL A 33 26.43 10.96 5.73
N GLU A 34 25.66 10.92 6.83
CA GLU A 34 24.20 11.10 6.78
C GLU A 34 23.78 12.46 6.22
N GLN A 35 24.55 13.52 6.48
CA GLN A 35 24.20 14.88 6.04
C GLN A 35 24.36 15.10 4.52
N ARG A 36 25.28 14.40 3.82
CA ARG A 36 25.59 14.71 2.41
C ARG A 36 24.61 14.09 1.40
N HIS A 37 24.03 12.92 1.68
CA HIS A 37 22.97 12.35 0.83
C HIS A 37 21.56 12.84 1.22
N SER A 38 21.33 13.23 2.48
CA SER A 38 20.04 13.79 2.90
C SER A 38 19.79 15.20 2.34
N THR A 39 20.82 16.05 2.28
CA THR A 39 20.67 17.47 1.88
C THR A 39 20.54 17.71 0.38
N ALA A 40 21.05 16.81 -0.47
CA ALA A 40 20.97 16.94 -1.92
C ALA A 40 19.53 16.74 -2.46
N LEU A 41 18.73 15.90 -1.80
CA LEU A 41 17.33 15.64 -2.19
C LEU A 41 16.33 16.60 -1.50
N ALA A 42 16.69 17.16 -0.34
CA ALA A 42 15.83 18.03 0.46
C ALA A 42 15.71 19.48 -0.06
N ALA A 43 16.53 19.89 -1.03
CA ALA A 43 16.67 21.29 -1.44
C ALA A 43 15.78 21.75 -2.61
N LYS A 44 14.92 20.88 -3.17
CA LYS A 44 13.99 21.25 -4.27
C LYS A 44 12.52 20.85 -4.08
N ASN A 45 12.20 20.00 -3.11
CA ASN A 45 10.82 19.55 -2.91
C ASN A 45 10.12 20.41 -1.85
N ARG A 46 9.40 21.45 -2.30
CA ARG A 46 8.33 22.04 -1.48
C ARG A 46 7.28 20.94 -1.36
N ALA A 47 7.18 20.32 -0.18
CA ALA A 47 6.24 19.22 0.04
C ALA A 47 4.83 19.66 -0.40
N PRO A 48 4.06 18.81 -1.12
CA PRO A 48 2.72 19.18 -1.55
C PRO A 48 1.88 19.57 -0.33
N ALA A 49 1.07 20.62 -0.49
CA ALA A 49 0.23 21.13 0.59
C ALA A 49 -0.68 20.02 1.13
N ALA A 50 -0.83 19.94 2.44
CA ALA A 50 -1.68 18.92 3.05
C ALA A 50 -3.15 19.08 2.58
N PRO A 51 -3.90 17.98 2.41
CA PRO A 51 -5.30 18.07 2.01
C PRO A 51 -6.14 18.84 3.02
N ASN A 52 -7.01 19.74 2.54
CA ASN A 52 -7.93 20.49 3.37
C ASN A 52 -8.74 19.54 4.28
N PRO A 53 -8.68 19.69 5.61
CA PRO A 53 -9.17 18.66 6.54
C PRO A 53 -10.69 18.49 6.51
N LEU A 54 -11.44 19.57 6.25
CA LEU A 54 -12.90 19.54 6.18
C LEU A 54 -13.38 18.76 4.95
N VAL A 55 -12.79 19.03 3.79
CA VAL A 55 -13.11 18.28 2.56
C VAL A 55 -12.64 16.83 2.69
N LEU A 56 -11.48 16.59 3.32
CA LEU A 56 -10.97 15.24 3.60
C LEU A 56 -11.89 14.43 4.53
N GLU A 57 -12.52 15.05 5.53
CA GLU A 57 -13.55 14.41 6.36
C GLU A 57 -14.79 14.05 5.53
N ALA A 58 -15.26 14.98 4.69
CA ALA A 58 -16.41 14.79 3.82
C ALA A 58 -16.19 13.64 2.82
N GLN A 59 -15.05 13.61 2.12
CA GLN A 59 -14.64 12.48 1.27
C GLN A 59 -14.58 11.16 2.08
N GLY A 60 -14.20 11.24 3.35
CA GLY A 60 -14.28 10.14 4.32
C GLY A 60 -15.68 9.53 4.49
N ARG A 61 -16.75 10.23 4.09
CA ARG A 61 -18.15 9.80 4.16
C ARG A 61 -18.81 9.53 2.81
N VAL A 62 -18.51 10.32 1.78
CA VAL A 62 -19.22 10.26 0.48
C VAL A 62 -18.49 9.47 -0.60
N CYS A 63 -17.16 9.39 -0.57
CA CYS A 63 -16.35 8.67 -1.58
C CYS A 63 -16.28 7.16 -1.28
N THR A 64 -17.44 6.52 -1.15
CA THR A 64 -17.58 5.09 -0.84
C THR A 64 -18.59 4.42 -1.76
N GLY A 65 -18.52 3.09 -1.86
CA GLY A 65 -19.42 2.33 -2.72
C GLY A 65 -20.89 2.42 -2.30
N GLN A 66 -21.75 1.95 -3.21
CA GLN A 66 -23.21 2.04 -3.20
C GLN A 66 -23.90 1.70 -1.87
N THR A 67 -23.30 0.84 -1.02
CA THR A 67 -23.87 0.36 0.24
C THR A 67 -23.23 0.94 1.52
N GLN A 68 -22.14 1.72 1.40
CA GLN A 68 -21.36 2.21 2.56
C GLN A 68 -21.33 3.73 2.69
N THR A 69 -21.86 4.43 1.70
CA THR A 69 -21.91 5.89 1.66
C THR A 69 -22.83 6.48 2.73
N ARG A 70 -22.35 7.54 3.37
CA ARG A 70 -23.07 8.25 4.44
C ARG A 70 -23.25 9.71 4.02
N PRO A 71 -24.40 10.05 3.39
CA PRO A 71 -24.71 11.39 2.93
C PRO A 71 -24.39 12.47 3.97
N LEU A 72 -23.94 13.65 3.54
CA LEU A 72 -23.67 14.77 4.45
C LEU A 72 -24.98 15.34 5.02
N GLY A 73 -24.95 15.83 6.26
CA GLY A 73 -26.02 16.68 6.78
C GLY A 73 -25.95 18.09 6.18
N GLU A 74 -27.01 18.89 6.32
CA GLU A 74 -27.10 20.25 5.74
C GLU A 74 -25.89 21.12 6.12
N ASP A 75 -25.66 21.34 7.42
CA ASP A 75 -24.51 22.12 7.93
C ASP A 75 -23.15 21.67 7.37
N GLN A 76 -22.98 20.37 7.13
CA GLN A 76 -21.74 19.80 6.63
C GLN A 76 -21.59 20.04 5.12
N ALA A 77 -22.66 19.83 4.35
CA ALA A 77 -22.67 20.13 2.92
C ALA A 77 -22.45 21.64 2.66
N PHE A 78 -23.11 22.50 3.45
CA PHE A 78 -22.92 23.95 3.40
C PHE A 78 -21.47 24.36 3.70
N LYS A 79 -20.88 23.88 4.80
CA LYS A 79 -19.49 24.20 5.15
C LYS A 79 -18.50 23.72 4.07
N VAL A 80 -18.69 22.50 3.54
CA VAL A 80 -17.82 21.93 2.49
C VAL A 80 -17.89 22.75 1.20
N LEU A 81 -19.09 23.03 0.69
CA LEU A 81 -19.24 23.80 -0.56
C LEU A 81 -18.82 25.27 -0.38
N GLN A 82 -19.03 25.87 0.79
CA GLN A 82 -18.50 27.20 1.12
C GLN A 82 -16.97 27.20 1.12
N THR A 83 -16.32 26.24 1.77
CA THR A 83 -14.85 26.12 1.77
C THR A 83 -14.30 25.90 0.36
N ILE A 84 -14.96 25.11 -0.49
CA ILE A 84 -14.60 24.94 -1.90
C ILE A 84 -14.71 26.27 -2.66
N ALA A 85 -15.82 26.99 -2.54
CA ALA A 85 -16.02 28.29 -3.21
C ALA A 85 -14.99 29.33 -2.76
N ARG A 86 -14.71 29.42 -1.46
CA ARG A 86 -13.68 30.30 -0.89
C ARG A 86 -12.28 29.92 -1.37
N SER A 87 -11.96 28.63 -1.46
CA SER A 87 -10.70 28.13 -1.99
C SER A 87 -10.48 28.50 -3.46
N ALA A 88 -11.53 28.42 -4.27
CA ALA A 88 -11.48 28.76 -5.70
C ALA A 88 -11.31 30.27 -5.95
N ARG A 89 -11.77 31.11 -5.00
CA ARG A 89 -11.59 32.57 -5.01
C ARG A 89 -10.33 33.06 -4.27
N GLU A 90 -9.48 32.15 -3.82
CA GLU A 90 -8.26 32.47 -3.06
C GLU A 90 -8.54 33.18 -1.71
N GLU A 91 -9.73 33.00 -1.14
CA GLU A 91 -10.17 33.60 0.13
C GLU A 91 -9.72 32.82 1.40
N ILE A 92 -8.83 31.83 1.25
CA ILE A 92 -8.22 31.04 2.34
C ILE A 92 -6.72 30.81 2.06
N PRO A 93 -5.88 30.60 3.10
CA PRO A 93 -4.45 30.38 2.94
C PRO A 93 -4.09 29.25 1.97
N ASP A 94 -2.99 29.40 1.23
CA ASP A 94 -2.54 28.45 0.20
C ASP A 94 -2.34 27.02 0.73
N ASP A 95 -1.89 26.88 1.98
CA ASP A 95 -1.70 25.61 2.68
C ASP A 95 -3.00 25.02 3.27
N GLU A 96 -4.10 25.79 3.27
CA GLU A 96 -5.45 25.33 3.59
C GLU A 96 -6.34 25.12 2.35
N ARG A 97 -5.88 25.47 1.14
CA ARG A 97 -6.67 25.36 -0.10
C ARG A 97 -7.10 23.93 -0.41
N VAL A 98 -8.29 23.80 -1.01
CA VAL A 98 -8.81 22.53 -1.52
C VAL A 98 -8.11 22.20 -2.83
N SER A 99 -7.18 21.25 -2.77
CA SER A 99 -6.44 20.72 -3.94
C SER A 99 -7.35 20.21 -5.07
N GLY A 100 -6.83 20.22 -6.31
CA GLY A 100 -7.52 19.64 -7.47
C GLY A 100 -7.91 18.17 -7.28
N ALA A 101 -7.02 17.36 -6.69
CA ALA A 101 -7.33 15.97 -6.34
C ALA A 101 -8.48 15.84 -5.33
N GLN A 102 -8.64 16.76 -4.38
CA GLN A 102 -9.81 16.77 -3.49
C GLN A 102 -11.10 17.14 -4.22
N LEU A 103 -11.05 18.13 -5.12
CA LEU A 103 -12.20 18.52 -5.93
C LEU A 103 -12.66 17.36 -6.83
N GLY A 104 -11.74 16.74 -7.56
CA GLY A 104 -12.04 15.59 -8.42
C GLY A 104 -12.66 14.41 -7.67
N ALA A 105 -12.06 14.01 -6.55
CA ALA A 105 -12.58 12.93 -5.72
C ALA A 105 -13.93 13.25 -5.05
N PHE A 106 -14.14 14.49 -4.60
CA PHE A 106 -15.41 14.90 -3.99
C PHE A 106 -16.53 15.00 -5.03
N PHE A 107 -16.30 15.70 -6.14
CA PHE A 107 -17.33 15.91 -7.14
C PHE A 107 -17.66 14.65 -7.95
N ALA A 108 -16.69 13.79 -8.25
CA ALA A 108 -16.99 12.48 -8.85
C ALA A 108 -17.92 11.64 -7.96
N ALA A 109 -17.68 11.68 -6.63
CA ALA A 109 -18.56 11.02 -5.68
C ALA A 109 -19.96 11.63 -5.63
N MET A 110 -20.09 12.95 -5.79
CA MET A 110 -21.38 13.62 -5.86
C MET A 110 -22.12 13.25 -7.16
N ALA A 111 -21.48 13.32 -8.32
CA ALA A 111 -22.10 12.99 -9.62
C ALA A 111 -22.65 11.55 -9.64
N ILE A 112 -21.81 10.55 -9.33
CA ILE A 112 -22.20 9.13 -9.31
C ILE A 112 -23.34 8.87 -8.32
N ARG A 113 -23.30 9.47 -7.13
CA ARG A 113 -24.36 9.35 -6.14
C ARG A 113 -25.69 9.94 -6.60
N SER A 114 -25.67 10.95 -7.46
CA SER A 114 -26.89 11.52 -8.04
C SER A 114 -27.45 10.62 -9.15
N ALA A 115 -26.56 10.08 -9.99
CA ALA A 115 -26.92 9.30 -11.18
C ALA A 115 -27.40 7.87 -10.88
N SER A 116 -26.64 7.09 -10.09
CA SER A 116 -26.79 5.61 -10.07
C SER A 116 -26.99 4.96 -8.70
N PHE A 117 -26.76 5.67 -7.60
CA PHE A 117 -26.81 5.06 -6.27
C PHE A 117 -28.25 4.80 -5.76
N PRO A 118 -28.46 3.79 -4.89
CA PRO A 118 -29.72 3.58 -4.16
C PRO A 118 -30.09 4.77 -3.26
N ARG A 119 -31.40 4.99 -3.03
CA ARG A 119 -31.94 6.17 -2.30
C ARG A 119 -31.20 6.53 -1.00
N ASP A 120 -30.87 5.53 -0.17
CA ASP A 120 -30.23 5.73 1.14
C ASP A 120 -28.79 6.26 1.04
N THR A 121 -28.15 6.13 -0.13
CA THR A 121 -26.78 6.58 -0.41
C THR A 121 -26.68 7.64 -1.51
N GLN A 122 -27.80 8.01 -2.13
CA GLN A 122 -27.95 9.23 -2.94
C GLN A 122 -27.75 10.51 -2.10
N TRP A 123 -27.91 11.69 -2.71
CA TRP A 123 -27.84 12.97 -2.02
C TRP A 123 -28.96 13.14 -0.99
N SER A 124 -28.58 13.56 0.21
CA SER A 124 -29.52 14.03 1.24
C SER A 124 -30.21 15.32 0.79
N GLU A 125 -31.33 15.68 1.43
CA GLU A 125 -31.97 16.98 1.17
C GLU A 125 -31.04 18.15 1.53
N GLY A 126 -30.21 17.99 2.56
CA GLY A 126 -29.18 18.98 2.92
C GLY A 126 -28.13 19.18 1.83
N GLU A 127 -27.68 18.10 1.18
CA GLU A 127 -26.77 18.16 0.02
C GLU A 127 -27.45 18.79 -1.19
N ARG A 128 -28.72 18.45 -1.48
CA ARG A 128 -29.51 19.04 -2.59
C ARG A 128 -29.78 20.54 -2.38
N LYS A 129 -30.05 20.96 -1.14
CA LYS A 129 -30.24 22.37 -0.77
C LYS A 129 -28.92 23.14 -0.86
N ALA A 130 -27.84 22.60 -0.32
CA ALA A 130 -26.52 23.21 -0.39
C ALA A 130 -26.06 23.37 -1.85
N MET A 131 -26.19 22.34 -2.67
CA MET A 131 -25.81 22.41 -4.09
C MET A 131 -26.62 23.47 -4.84
N ARG A 132 -27.95 23.50 -4.71
CA ARG A 132 -28.80 24.56 -5.32
C ARG A 132 -28.36 25.97 -4.94
N GLN A 133 -27.91 26.19 -3.70
CA GLN A 133 -27.47 27.50 -3.24
C GLN A 133 -26.08 27.89 -3.73
N PHE A 134 -25.13 26.95 -3.78
CA PHE A 134 -23.74 27.23 -4.14
C PHE A 134 -23.44 27.06 -5.65
N TRP A 135 -24.16 26.22 -6.38
CA TRP A 135 -23.88 25.89 -7.79
C TRP A 135 -23.74 27.12 -8.71
N PRO A 136 -24.63 28.14 -8.67
CA PRO A 136 -24.48 29.34 -9.50
C PRO A 136 -23.19 30.12 -9.21
N GLN A 137 -22.66 30.05 -7.98
CA GLN A 137 -21.40 30.67 -7.61
C GLN A 137 -20.20 29.79 -7.98
N LEU A 138 -20.32 28.46 -7.82
CA LEU A 138 -19.28 27.49 -8.16
C LEU A 138 -19.00 27.47 -9.67
N VAL A 139 -20.03 27.56 -10.51
CA VAL A 139 -19.91 27.69 -11.98
C VAL A 139 -19.07 28.91 -12.40
N GLN A 140 -19.06 29.99 -11.61
CA GLN A 140 -18.29 31.20 -11.92
C GLN A 140 -16.81 31.12 -11.52
N VAL A 141 -16.43 30.20 -10.62
CA VAL A 141 -15.09 30.20 -9.98
C VAL A 141 -14.32 28.88 -10.13
N LEU A 142 -15.00 27.77 -10.41
CA LEU A 142 -14.34 26.48 -10.62
C LEU A 142 -13.85 26.34 -12.07
N PRO A 143 -12.70 25.66 -12.29
CA PRO A 143 -12.17 25.45 -13.63
C PRO A 143 -13.01 24.40 -14.41
N PRO A 144 -12.93 24.39 -15.76
CA PRO A 144 -13.82 23.57 -16.61
C PRO A 144 -13.77 22.06 -16.34
N ASP A 145 -12.61 21.53 -15.94
CA ASP A 145 -12.40 20.13 -15.60
C ASP A 145 -13.09 19.73 -14.29
N VAL A 146 -13.11 20.61 -13.29
CA VAL A 146 -13.89 20.39 -12.06
C VAL A 146 -15.39 20.48 -12.35
N LEU A 147 -15.81 21.46 -13.16
CA LEU A 147 -17.22 21.61 -13.55
C LEU A 147 -17.73 20.41 -14.36
N PHE A 148 -16.88 19.85 -15.24
CA PHE A 148 -17.15 18.60 -15.95
C PHE A 148 -17.34 17.42 -14.98
N VAL A 149 -16.46 17.25 -13.99
CA VAL A 149 -16.57 16.15 -13.02
C VAL A 149 -17.79 16.31 -12.10
N ALA A 150 -18.18 17.55 -11.80
CA ALA A 150 -19.32 17.86 -10.94
C ALA A 150 -20.69 17.71 -11.63
N ASP A 151 -20.78 18.09 -12.90
CA ASP A 151 -21.99 17.95 -13.71
C ASP A 151 -21.62 17.63 -15.17
N PRO A 152 -21.36 16.34 -15.50
CA PRO A 152 -20.90 15.96 -16.83
C PRO A 152 -21.98 16.13 -17.92
N ASP A 153 -23.25 16.21 -17.52
CA ASP A 153 -24.43 16.18 -18.39
C ASP A 153 -25.32 17.45 -18.31
N GLY A 154 -25.01 18.41 -17.42
CA GLY A 154 -25.78 19.67 -17.28
C GLY A 154 -27.10 19.51 -16.54
N THR A 155 -27.16 18.53 -15.64
CA THR A 155 -28.39 18.08 -14.97
C THR A 155 -28.62 18.72 -13.59
N LEU A 156 -27.65 19.44 -13.03
CA LEU A 156 -27.80 20.04 -11.70
C LEU A 156 -28.75 21.24 -11.69
N MET A 157 -28.72 22.07 -12.75
CA MET A 157 -29.64 23.19 -12.97
C MET A 157 -29.79 23.47 -14.48
N GLU A 158 -30.93 23.13 -15.07
CA GLU A 158 -31.18 23.17 -16.52
C GLU A 158 -30.92 24.54 -17.17
N ASP A 159 -31.13 25.64 -16.45
CA ASP A 159 -30.91 27.02 -16.93
C ASP A 159 -29.45 27.52 -16.83
N VAL A 160 -28.52 26.74 -16.24
CA VAL A 160 -27.16 27.18 -15.94
C VAL A 160 -26.15 26.55 -16.89
N LEU A 161 -25.89 27.21 -18.02
CA LEU A 161 -24.84 26.80 -18.97
C LEU A 161 -23.45 27.04 -18.38
N HIS A 162 -22.55 26.05 -18.45
CA HIS A 162 -21.18 26.14 -17.93
C HIS A 162 -20.13 25.48 -18.84
N SER A 163 -18.88 25.90 -18.70
CA SER A 163 -17.72 25.45 -19.51
C SER A 163 -17.35 23.98 -19.32
N GLY A 164 -17.88 23.31 -18.29
CA GLY A 164 -17.71 21.87 -18.07
C GLY A 164 -18.45 20.99 -19.09
N LEU A 165 -19.56 21.47 -19.64
CA LEU A 165 -20.37 20.69 -20.60
C LEU A 165 -19.60 20.42 -21.89
N SER A 166 -18.94 21.46 -22.41
CA SER A 166 -18.08 21.40 -23.60
C SER A 166 -16.63 21.02 -23.29
N PHE A 167 -16.31 20.65 -22.05
CA PHE A 167 -14.96 20.21 -21.71
C PHE A 167 -14.67 18.83 -22.32
N VAL A 168 -13.55 18.75 -23.02
CA VAL A 168 -13.07 17.55 -23.72
C VAL A 168 -11.65 17.16 -23.29
N GLY A 169 -11.04 17.82 -22.30
CA GLY A 169 -9.65 17.58 -21.91
C GLY A 169 -8.62 18.41 -22.68
N ARG A 170 -7.47 18.62 -22.07
CA ARG A 170 -6.33 19.39 -22.59
C ARG A 170 -5.33 18.46 -23.29
N GLY A 171 -5.65 18.08 -24.52
CA GLY A 171 -4.83 17.20 -25.36
C GLY A 171 -5.16 15.70 -25.21
N PRO A 172 -4.46 14.83 -25.96
CA PRO A 172 -4.94 13.46 -26.23
C PRO A 172 -5.19 12.58 -25.01
N VAL A 173 -4.31 12.68 -23.99
CA VAL A 173 -4.41 11.88 -22.76
C VAL A 173 -5.66 12.29 -21.95
N GLU A 174 -5.86 13.60 -21.74
CA GLU A 174 -7.07 14.08 -21.08
C GLU A 174 -8.34 13.84 -21.91
N MET A 175 -8.26 13.89 -23.25
CA MET A 175 -9.40 13.54 -24.11
C MET A 175 -9.87 12.10 -23.89
N ARG A 176 -8.93 11.14 -23.82
CA ARG A 176 -9.26 9.74 -23.51
C ARG A 176 -9.86 9.61 -22.11
N LEU A 177 -9.26 10.28 -21.12
CA LEU A 177 -9.69 10.23 -19.72
C LEU A 177 -11.07 10.87 -19.49
N VAL A 178 -11.37 11.99 -20.16
CA VAL A 178 -12.68 12.66 -20.13
C VAL A 178 -13.76 11.81 -20.80
N GLY A 179 -13.43 11.14 -21.90
CA GLY A 179 -14.33 10.16 -22.54
C GLY A 179 -14.76 9.07 -21.56
N ALA A 180 -13.79 8.36 -20.99
CA ALA A 180 -14.03 7.32 -20.00
C ALA A 180 -14.78 7.84 -18.75
N LEU A 181 -14.43 9.03 -18.24
CA LEU A 181 -15.13 9.65 -17.11
C LEU A 181 -16.62 9.94 -17.40
N ARG A 182 -17.01 10.24 -18.65
CA ARG A 182 -18.44 10.42 -18.99
C ARG A 182 -19.25 9.16 -18.79
N GLU A 183 -18.67 7.99 -19.02
CA GLU A 183 -19.31 6.69 -18.76
C GLU A 183 -19.30 6.40 -17.25
N MET A 184 -18.13 6.46 -16.63
CA MET A 184 -17.95 6.10 -15.22
C MET A 184 -18.75 6.98 -14.25
N LEU A 185 -18.89 8.28 -14.53
CA LEU A 185 -19.64 9.20 -13.67
C LEU A 185 -21.16 8.93 -13.67
N ARG A 186 -21.66 8.15 -14.65
CA ARG A 186 -23.05 7.65 -14.69
C ARG A 186 -23.23 6.29 -14.00
N GLY A 187 -22.14 5.65 -13.57
CA GLY A 187 -22.14 4.33 -12.94
C GLY A 187 -21.64 3.19 -13.83
N ASP A 188 -21.24 3.47 -15.07
CA ASP A 188 -20.81 2.43 -16.02
C ASP A 188 -19.37 1.92 -15.74
N HIS A 189 -19.02 0.82 -16.41
CA HIS A 189 -17.73 0.12 -16.27
C HIS A 189 -16.93 0.14 -17.56
N LEU A 190 -15.60 0.24 -17.45
CA LEU A 190 -14.69 0.36 -18.60
C LEU A 190 -14.16 -0.99 -19.11
N GLY A 191 -13.68 -1.02 -20.35
CA GLY A 191 -13.04 -2.18 -20.96
C GLY A 191 -11.62 -2.45 -20.46
N PHE A 192 -11.12 -3.69 -20.58
CA PHE A 192 -9.75 -4.04 -20.16
C PHE A 192 -8.67 -3.22 -20.92
N GLU A 193 -8.71 -3.23 -22.25
CA GLU A 193 -7.72 -2.52 -23.09
C GLU A 193 -7.81 -1.00 -22.92
N GLU A 194 -9.01 -0.48 -22.69
CA GLU A 194 -9.26 0.92 -22.43
C GLU A 194 -8.57 1.39 -21.14
N ILE A 195 -8.74 0.65 -20.04
CA ILE A 195 -8.08 0.96 -18.76
C ILE A 195 -6.57 0.81 -18.87
N VAL A 196 -6.08 -0.22 -19.56
CA VAL A 196 -4.63 -0.39 -19.79
C VAL A 196 -4.07 0.80 -20.57
N GLY A 197 -4.78 1.25 -21.61
CA GLY A 197 -4.44 2.44 -22.39
C GLY A 197 -4.45 3.71 -21.54
N ILE A 198 -5.52 3.96 -20.77
CA ILE A 198 -5.63 5.12 -19.87
C ILE A 198 -4.49 5.10 -18.84
N LEU A 199 -4.23 3.96 -18.19
CA LEU A 199 -3.18 3.87 -17.18
C LEU A 199 -1.78 4.12 -17.76
N ARG A 200 -1.49 3.61 -18.96
CA ARG A 200 -0.19 3.79 -19.63
C ARG A 200 0.00 5.19 -20.22
N ASP A 201 -1.07 5.82 -20.69
CA ASP A 201 -1.03 7.22 -21.12
C ASP A 201 -0.92 8.19 -19.93
N LEU A 202 -1.41 7.77 -18.74
CA LEU A 202 -1.47 8.60 -17.54
C LEU A 202 -0.24 8.51 -16.62
N LEU A 203 0.36 7.31 -16.49
CA LEU A 203 1.39 7.04 -15.48
C LEU A 203 2.75 6.73 -16.12
N PRO A 204 3.87 7.17 -15.50
CA PRO A 204 3.97 7.86 -14.20
C PRO A 204 3.46 9.30 -14.24
N LEU A 205 2.86 9.76 -13.13
CA LEU A 205 2.56 11.18 -12.95
C LEU A 205 3.89 11.95 -12.86
N GLY A 206 4.05 12.96 -13.71
CA GLY A 206 5.24 13.82 -13.74
C GLY A 206 5.27 14.81 -12.57
N GLU A 207 6.49 15.18 -12.14
CA GLU A 207 6.72 16.33 -11.27
C GLU A 207 6.61 17.65 -12.06
N ASP A 208 6.46 18.79 -11.36
CA ASP A 208 6.25 20.09 -11.98
C ASP A 208 7.45 20.51 -12.85
N GLY A 209 7.32 20.41 -14.18
CA GLY A 209 8.34 20.84 -15.13
C GLY A 209 8.24 20.26 -16.54
N ASP A 210 7.61 19.09 -16.72
CA ASP A 210 7.37 18.52 -18.06
C ASP A 210 5.99 18.91 -18.60
N GLY A 211 5.93 19.21 -19.90
CA GLY A 211 4.87 20.00 -20.54
C GLY A 211 3.50 19.31 -20.71
N SER A 212 3.30 18.12 -20.15
CA SER A 212 2.07 17.31 -20.30
C SER A 212 1.52 16.79 -18.96
N LYS A 213 1.50 17.63 -17.92
CA LYS A 213 0.85 17.29 -16.64
C LYS A 213 -0.67 17.15 -16.83
N VAL A 214 -1.19 15.93 -16.67
CA VAL A 214 -2.63 15.64 -16.63
C VAL A 214 -3.25 16.21 -15.35
N SER A 215 -4.45 16.76 -15.43
CA SER A 215 -5.14 17.36 -14.28
C SER A 215 -5.40 16.35 -13.15
N ASP A 216 -4.87 16.65 -11.95
CA ASP A 216 -5.12 15.93 -10.70
C ASP A 216 -6.62 15.75 -10.41
N VAL A 217 -7.47 16.65 -10.91
CA VAL A 217 -8.94 16.57 -10.80
C VAL A 217 -9.44 15.32 -11.53
N LEU A 218 -9.03 15.14 -12.79
CA LEU A 218 -9.46 14.02 -13.63
C LEU A 218 -8.89 12.69 -13.11
N VAL A 219 -7.64 12.69 -12.64
CA VAL A 219 -7.02 11.49 -12.05
C VAL A 219 -7.72 11.07 -10.76
N ALA A 220 -7.98 12.01 -9.85
CA ALA A 220 -8.69 11.71 -8.61
C ALA A 220 -10.15 11.29 -8.87
N ALA A 221 -10.82 11.90 -9.84
CA ALA A 221 -12.15 11.51 -10.29
C ALA A 221 -12.16 10.06 -10.79
N PHE A 222 -11.22 9.69 -11.66
CA PHE A 222 -11.08 8.33 -12.22
C PHE A 222 -10.85 7.27 -11.13
N LEU A 223 -9.93 7.53 -10.20
CA LEU A 223 -9.62 6.63 -9.08
C LEU A 223 -10.77 6.45 -8.09
N ILE A 224 -11.61 7.48 -7.90
CA ILE A 224 -12.81 7.39 -7.04
C ILE A 224 -13.99 6.77 -7.78
N ALA A 225 -14.16 7.05 -9.07
CA ALA A 225 -15.28 6.55 -9.86
C ALA A 225 -15.25 5.01 -9.96
N LEU A 226 -14.10 4.40 -10.29
CA LEU A 226 -13.92 2.93 -10.24
C LEU A 226 -14.33 2.35 -8.87
N ARG A 227 -13.81 2.94 -7.80
CA ARG A 227 -14.10 2.53 -6.41
C ARG A 227 -15.59 2.61 -6.07
N MET A 228 -16.31 3.58 -6.63
CA MET A 228 -17.70 3.85 -6.29
C MET A 228 -18.68 3.03 -7.11
N ASN A 229 -18.36 2.75 -8.37
CA ASN A 229 -19.11 1.83 -9.22
C ASN A 229 -18.91 0.38 -8.74
N GLY A 230 -17.74 0.06 -8.19
CA GLY A 230 -17.37 -1.26 -7.66
C GLY A 230 -16.68 -2.09 -8.73
N GLU A 231 -15.43 -2.49 -8.50
CA GLU A 231 -14.57 -2.88 -9.62
C GLU A 231 -14.89 -4.29 -10.14
N THR A 232 -15.09 -4.39 -11.46
CA THR A 232 -15.26 -5.66 -12.16
C THR A 232 -13.94 -6.42 -12.27
N ASP A 233 -14.03 -7.75 -12.50
CA ASP A 233 -12.86 -8.60 -12.73
C ASP A 233 -11.95 -8.10 -13.87
N ARG A 234 -12.53 -7.51 -14.92
CA ARG A 234 -11.77 -6.92 -16.06
C ARG A 234 -11.03 -5.65 -15.65
N GLU A 235 -11.66 -4.79 -14.84
CA GLU A 235 -11.05 -3.57 -14.31
C GLU A 235 -9.89 -3.91 -13.34
N LEU A 236 -10.13 -4.83 -12.42
CA LEU A 236 -9.11 -5.32 -11.49
C LEU A 236 -7.94 -6.00 -12.23
N LYS A 237 -8.20 -6.78 -13.28
CA LYS A 237 -7.15 -7.39 -14.10
C LYS A 237 -6.31 -6.32 -14.80
N ALA A 238 -6.93 -5.29 -15.38
CA ALA A 238 -6.22 -4.18 -16.04
C ALA A 238 -5.27 -3.46 -15.06
N PHE A 239 -5.79 -3.04 -13.90
CA PHE A 239 -4.99 -2.41 -12.84
C PHE A 239 -3.87 -3.31 -12.27
N CYS A 240 -4.06 -4.63 -12.30
CA CYS A 240 -3.05 -5.56 -11.82
C CYS A 240 -1.88 -5.71 -12.80
N MET A 241 -2.16 -5.70 -14.11
CA MET A 241 -1.24 -6.15 -15.16
C MET A 241 -0.69 -5.04 -16.08
N ALA A 242 -1.26 -3.83 -16.09
CA ALA A 242 -0.90 -2.75 -17.03
C ALA A 242 0.60 -2.39 -17.06
N PHE A 243 1.32 -2.64 -15.95
CA PHE A 243 2.74 -2.30 -15.77
C PHE A 243 3.63 -3.54 -15.58
N ASP A 244 3.19 -4.72 -16.02
CA ASP A 244 3.96 -5.96 -15.84
C ASP A 244 5.34 -5.93 -16.52
N ASP A 245 5.43 -5.20 -17.62
CA ASP A 245 6.55 -4.97 -18.51
C ASP A 245 7.27 -3.62 -18.29
N GLU A 246 6.88 -2.82 -17.28
CA GLU A 246 7.43 -1.47 -17.01
C GLU A 246 8.96 -1.44 -16.87
N LEU A 247 9.55 -2.51 -16.32
CA LEU A 247 11.00 -2.69 -16.16
C LEU A 247 11.55 -3.82 -17.07
N GLY A 248 10.85 -4.14 -18.15
CA GLY A 248 11.17 -5.25 -19.03
C GLY A 248 10.74 -6.62 -18.47
N LYS A 249 11.48 -7.67 -18.82
CA LYS A 249 11.16 -9.04 -18.41
C LYS A 249 11.42 -9.24 -16.91
N LEU A 250 10.46 -9.83 -16.21
CA LEU A 250 10.60 -10.23 -14.80
C LEU A 250 11.84 -11.13 -14.61
N PRO A 251 12.72 -10.83 -13.64
CA PRO A 251 13.85 -11.69 -13.30
C PRO A 251 13.35 -13.02 -12.71
N VAL A 252 14.14 -14.07 -12.87
CA VAL A 252 13.86 -15.42 -12.35
C VAL A 252 14.92 -15.76 -11.31
N ALA A 253 14.49 -16.12 -10.11
CA ALA A 253 15.32 -16.68 -9.05
C ALA A 253 15.28 -18.21 -9.13
N ASN A 254 16.46 -18.85 -9.09
CA ASN A 254 16.60 -20.30 -9.11
C ASN A 254 16.32 -20.94 -7.74
N VAL A 255 15.05 -20.92 -7.32
CA VAL A 255 14.57 -21.46 -6.04
C VAL A 255 13.43 -22.45 -6.24
N SER A 256 13.36 -23.48 -5.39
CA SER A 256 12.39 -24.58 -5.47
C SER A 256 10.95 -24.16 -5.13
N SER A 257 10.78 -23.17 -4.26
CA SER A 257 9.50 -22.52 -3.99
C SER A 257 9.70 -21.03 -3.73
N LEU A 258 8.69 -20.21 -4.05
CA LEU A 258 8.64 -18.79 -3.71
C LEU A 258 7.22 -18.39 -3.32
N THR A 259 7.07 -17.78 -2.13
CA THR A 259 5.81 -17.16 -1.70
C THR A 259 5.92 -15.64 -1.75
N HIS A 260 5.06 -14.99 -2.52
CA HIS A 260 4.86 -13.54 -2.53
C HIS A 260 3.87 -13.13 -1.43
N TYR A 261 4.24 -12.14 -0.62
CA TYR A 261 3.40 -11.60 0.45
C TYR A 261 2.92 -10.19 0.12
N GLY A 262 1.64 -10.09 -0.22
CA GLY A 262 0.93 -8.83 -0.46
C GLY A 262 0.12 -8.39 0.76
N GLU A 263 0.77 -7.71 1.69
CA GLU A 263 0.07 -7.00 2.76
C GLU A 263 -0.63 -5.73 2.23
N PRO A 264 -1.62 -5.14 2.94
CA PRO A 264 -2.03 -3.76 2.69
C PRO A 264 -0.84 -2.81 2.86
N TYR A 265 -0.58 -2.01 1.83
CA TYR A 265 0.54 -1.06 1.76
C TYR A 265 0.36 0.14 2.72
N ASP A 266 -0.86 0.40 3.18
CA ASP A 266 -1.16 1.43 4.20
C ASP A 266 -0.80 1.02 5.64
N GLY A 267 -0.29 -0.20 5.83
CA GLY A 267 0.29 -0.69 7.08
C GLY A 267 -0.73 -0.95 8.20
N ASN A 268 -0.22 -1.27 9.39
CA ASN A 268 -1.05 -1.47 10.59
C ASN A 268 -0.85 -0.31 11.58
N THR A 269 -1.94 0.19 12.18
CA THR A 269 -1.88 1.28 13.16
C THR A 269 -2.10 0.83 14.60
N ARG A 270 -2.68 -0.36 14.84
CA ARG A 270 -3.08 -0.79 16.20
C ARG A 270 -2.67 -2.20 16.61
N PHE A 271 -2.37 -3.11 15.68
CA PHE A 271 -2.10 -4.53 15.96
C PHE A 271 -0.76 -4.99 15.39
N PHE A 272 -0.05 -5.82 16.16
CA PHE A 272 1.20 -6.46 15.80
C PHE A 272 1.12 -7.18 14.44
N ARG A 273 2.13 -6.96 13.60
CA ARG A 273 2.18 -7.38 12.19
C ARG A 273 3.30 -8.40 12.05
N SER A 274 2.93 -9.69 12.07
CA SER A 274 3.89 -10.79 12.18
C SER A 274 4.61 -11.12 10.87
N THR A 275 4.16 -10.58 9.73
CA THR A 275 4.52 -11.05 8.38
C THR A 275 6.01 -11.00 8.06
N LEU A 276 6.75 -9.97 8.49
CA LEU A 276 8.21 -9.92 8.37
C LEU A 276 8.91 -11.10 9.09
N PHE A 277 8.44 -11.43 10.29
CA PHE A 277 9.02 -12.48 11.13
C PHE A 277 8.58 -13.88 10.66
N VAL A 278 7.35 -14.00 10.15
CA VAL A 278 6.84 -15.22 9.49
C VAL A 278 7.67 -15.55 8.24
N ALA A 279 7.98 -14.56 7.40
CA ALA A 279 8.84 -14.76 6.23
C ALA A 279 10.26 -15.24 6.64
N ALA A 280 10.84 -14.67 7.71
CA ALA A 280 12.13 -15.11 8.23
C ALA A 280 12.10 -16.55 8.78
N VAL A 281 11.01 -16.95 9.44
CA VAL A 281 10.80 -18.34 9.88
C VAL A 281 10.73 -19.29 8.68
N ARG A 282 9.87 -18.99 7.69
CA ARG A 282 9.66 -19.85 6.51
C ARG A 282 10.91 -20.00 5.65
N ALA A 283 11.62 -18.90 5.39
CA ALA A 283 12.89 -18.94 4.68
C ALA A 283 13.95 -19.78 5.43
N SER A 284 13.93 -19.82 6.77
CA SER A 284 14.96 -20.52 7.56
C SER A 284 14.90 -22.05 7.48
N TYR A 285 13.80 -22.58 6.93
CA TYR A 285 13.65 -23.98 6.58
C TYR A 285 13.40 -24.23 5.08
N GLY A 286 13.75 -23.27 4.22
CA GLY A 286 13.80 -23.42 2.76
C GLY A 286 12.54 -23.03 1.97
N GLU A 287 11.49 -22.51 2.61
CA GLU A 287 10.32 -21.96 1.89
C GLU A 287 10.58 -20.48 1.59
N CYS A 288 11.06 -20.17 0.38
CA CYS A 288 11.56 -18.83 0.08
C CYS A 288 10.42 -17.80 0.05
N CYS A 289 10.71 -16.58 0.52
CA CYS A 289 9.71 -15.54 0.71
C CYS A 289 10.14 -14.22 0.04
N LEU A 290 9.26 -13.65 -0.79
CA LEU A 290 9.37 -12.28 -1.27
C LEU A 290 8.27 -11.43 -0.59
N LEU A 291 8.69 -10.56 0.33
CA LEU A 291 7.81 -9.51 0.82
C LEU A 291 7.81 -8.35 -0.19
N HIS A 292 6.66 -7.72 -0.41
CA HIS A 292 6.60 -6.49 -1.20
C HIS A 292 5.66 -5.46 -0.57
N GLY A 293 5.97 -4.19 -0.75
CA GLY A 293 5.29 -3.11 -0.04
C GLY A 293 5.76 -1.73 -0.44
N VAL A 294 5.74 -0.81 0.52
CA VAL A 294 6.11 0.60 0.34
C VAL A 294 6.56 1.22 1.67
N ASP A 295 7.21 2.38 1.61
CA ASP A 295 7.75 3.13 2.75
C ASP A 295 6.63 3.73 3.62
N ARG A 296 5.61 4.32 3.00
CA ARG A 296 4.41 4.84 3.65
C ARG A 296 3.28 4.99 2.64
N MET A 297 2.03 4.78 3.07
CA MET A 297 0.87 4.96 2.19
C MET A 297 -0.38 5.42 2.98
N PRO A 298 -1.17 6.36 2.44
CA PRO A 298 -2.46 6.74 3.00
C PRO A 298 -3.51 5.64 2.76
N PRO A 299 -4.65 5.66 3.48
CA PRO A 299 -5.09 6.70 4.43
C PRO A 299 -4.71 6.43 5.90
N LYS A 300 -4.06 5.30 6.20
CA LYS A 300 -3.71 4.92 7.58
C LYS A 300 -2.38 5.50 8.05
N TRP A 301 -1.36 5.57 7.18
CA TRP A 301 0.02 5.84 7.56
C TRP A 301 0.54 4.91 8.68
N GLY A 302 0.21 3.61 8.58
CA GLY A 302 0.59 2.60 9.56
C GLY A 302 2.00 2.05 9.37
N VAL A 303 2.39 1.13 10.25
CA VAL A 303 3.69 0.43 10.20
C VAL A 303 3.74 -0.51 8.99
N THR A 304 4.77 -0.38 8.16
CA THR A 304 5.04 -1.22 6.98
C THR A 304 6.30 -2.08 7.17
N GLU A 305 6.44 -3.11 6.32
CA GLU A 305 7.66 -3.92 6.21
C GLU A 305 8.89 -3.06 5.89
N GLU A 306 8.75 -2.05 5.01
CA GLU A 306 9.88 -1.20 4.62
C GLU A 306 10.40 -0.38 5.80
N GLN A 307 9.51 0.18 6.63
CA GLN A 307 9.89 0.89 7.85
C GLN A 307 10.59 -0.03 8.86
N MET A 308 10.10 -1.26 9.04
CA MET A 308 10.73 -2.24 9.93
C MET A 308 12.11 -2.65 9.44
N LEU A 309 12.26 -2.92 8.14
CA LEU A 309 13.52 -3.30 7.51
C LEU A 309 14.56 -2.17 7.54
N ASN A 310 14.17 -0.94 7.22
CA ASN A 310 15.03 0.24 7.33
C ASN A 310 15.50 0.47 8.78
N LYS A 311 14.60 0.33 9.77
CA LYS A 311 14.94 0.45 11.20
C LYS A 311 15.88 -0.67 11.67
N LEU A 312 15.83 -1.84 11.04
CA LEU A 312 16.77 -2.96 11.26
C LEU A 312 18.10 -2.83 10.50
N GLY A 313 18.24 -1.85 9.60
CA GLY A 313 19.46 -1.62 8.82
C GLY A 313 19.58 -2.46 7.53
N ALA A 314 18.49 -3.03 7.03
CA ALA A 314 18.43 -3.69 5.73
C ALA A 314 18.26 -2.64 4.61
N ALA A 315 18.73 -2.96 3.40
CA ALA A 315 18.43 -2.14 2.23
C ALA A 315 17.02 -2.40 1.69
N THR A 316 16.29 -1.33 1.35
CA THR A 316 14.95 -1.39 0.76
C THR A 316 14.87 -0.81 -0.66
N THR A 317 15.96 -0.23 -1.16
CA THR A 317 16.15 0.26 -2.53
C THR A 317 16.68 -0.84 -3.46
N LEU A 318 16.23 -2.07 -3.29
CA LEU A 318 16.65 -3.22 -4.09
C LEU A 318 15.85 -3.28 -5.39
N SER A 319 16.55 -3.40 -6.52
CA SER A 319 15.90 -3.74 -7.78
C SER A 319 15.33 -5.17 -7.74
N PRO A 320 14.31 -5.50 -8.57
CA PRO A 320 13.81 -6.87 -8.66
C PRO A 320 14.89 -7.91 -9.01
N ALA A 321 15.93 -7.53 -9.76
CA ALA A 321 17.04 -8.42 -10.11
C ALA A 321 17.96 -8.71 -8.92
N GLU A 322 18.27 -7.70 -8.10
CA GLU A 322 19.02 -7.90 -6.86
C GLU A 322 18.23 -8.71 -5.83
N ALA A 323 16.90 -8.52 -5.78
CA ALA A 323 16.01 -9.33 -4.98
C ALA A 323 16.00 -10.81 -5.43
N ALA A 324 16.06 -11.09 -6.73
CA ALA A 324 16.21 -12.46 -7.23
C ALA A 324 17.51 -13.12 -6.72
N SER A 325 18.64 -12.41 -6.78
CA SER A 325 19.93 -12.89 -6.25
C SER A 325 19.89 -13.13 -4.73
N LEU A 326 19.17 -12.29 -3.97
CA LEU A 326 19.01 -12.45 -2.52
C LEU A 326 18.07 -13.62 -2.15
N LEU A 327 17.08 -13.94 -3.00
CA LEU A 327 16.27 -15.15 -2.86
C LEU A 327 17.12 -16.41 -3.05
N GLU A 328 18.07 -16.42 -3.98
CA GLU A 328 18.99 -17.55 -4.18
C GLU A 328 20.01 -17.71 -3.03
N ASP A 329 20.59 -16.60 -2.51
CA ASP A 329 21.58 -16.66 -1.42
C ASP A 329 20.93 -16.93 -0.04
N VAL A 330 19.84 -16.22 0.28
CA VAL A 330 19.27 -16.13 1.63
C VAL A 330 17.91 -16.81 1.76
N GLY A 331 17.18 -17.05 0.65
CA GLY A 331 15.80 -17.51 0.67
C GLY A 331 14.78 -16.42 1.05
N PHE A 332 15.22 -15.16 1.21
CA PHE A 332 14.37 -14.06 1.63
C PHE A 332 14.78 -12.76 0.94
N ALA A 333 13.80 -12.03 0.41
CA ALA A 333 13.97 -10.68 -0.12
C ALA A 333 12.78 -9.76 0.19
N TYR A 334 13.02 -8.45 0.11
CA TYR A 334 12.00 -7.41 0.10
C TYR A 334 12.17 -6.51 -1.14
N VAL A 335 11.05 -6.13 -1.76
CA VAL A 335 11.03 -5.18 -2.89
C VAL A 335 9.99 -4.08 -2.64
N SER A 336 10.41 -2.81 -2.71
CA SER A 336 9.52 -1.66 -2.65
C SER A 336 8.83 -1.41 -3.99
N GLN A 337 7.56 -0.98 -3.96
CA GLN A 337 6.82 -0.52 -5.13
C GLN A 337 7.56 0.61 -5.87
N ARG A 338 8.30 1.46 -5.14
CA ARG A 338 9.14 2.52 -5.70
C ARG A 338 10.22 2.00 -6.66
N GLU A 339 10.80 0.84 -6.37
CA GLU A 339 11.86 0.25 -7.20
C GLU A 339 11.30 -0.67 -8.31
N ALA A 340 10.12 -1.26 -8.11
CA ALA A 340 9.53 -2.22 -9.04
C ALA A 340 8.46 -1.65 -9.98
N ARG A 341 7.70 -0.62 -9.56
CA ARG A 341 6.54 -0.06 -10.27
C ARG A 341 6.42 1.45 -10.00
N LYS A 342 7.33 2.24 -10.59
CA LYS A 342 7.41 3.69 -10.41
C LYS A 342 6.12 4.38 -10.82
N SER A 343 5.49 3.90 -11.89
CA SER A 343 4.20 4.35 -12.40
C SER A 343 3.10 4.27 -11.33
N LEU A 344 3.00 3.13 -10.62
CA LEU A 344 2.03 2.96 -9.52
C LEU A 344 2.42 3.76 -8.26
N TYR A 345 3.72 3.88 -7.97
CA TYR A 345 4.22 4.65 -6.82
C TYR A 345 3.94 6.17 -6.97
N SER A 346 3.96 6.70 -8.20
CA SER A 346 3.65 8.12 -8.49
C SER A 346 2.27 8.57 -7.99
N LEU A 347 1.33 7.64 -7.79
CA LEU A 347 0.01 7.90 -7.22
C LEU A 347 0.03 8.28 -5.73
N LEU A 348 1.15 8.15 -5.01
CA LEU A 348 1.24 8.38 -3.57
C LEU A 348 0.65 9.74 -3.14
N ALA A 349 1.00 10.83 -3.84
CA ALA A 349 0.52 12.16 -3.55
C ALA A 349 -1.01 12.26 -3.73
N ILE A 350 -1.55 11.88 -4.89
CA ILE A 350 -3.01 11.90 -5.12
C ILE A 350 -3.76 11.01 -4.11
N ARG A 351 -3.20 9.85 -3.73
CA ARG A 351 -3.78 8.95 -2.73
C ARG A 351 -3.94 9.60 -1.35
N GLU A 352 -3.15 10.61 -0.99
CA GLU A 352 -3.29 11.38 0.24
C GLU A 352 -4.54 12.27 0.20
N HIS A 353 -4.79 12.90 -0.96
CA HIS A 353 -5.88 13.86 -1.17
C HIS A 353 -7.25 13.21 -1.42
N ILE A 354 -7.33 11.97 -1.91
CA ILE A 354 -8.62 11.29 -2.14
C ILE A 354 -9.22 10.59 -0.90
N LYS A 355 -8.51 10.57 0.24
CA LYS A 355 -8.86 9.90 1.53
C LYS A 355 -9.10 8.38 1.50
N LYS A 356 -9.34 7.79 0.35
CA LYS A 356 -9.82 6.42 0.20
C LYS A 356 -8.77 5.56 -0.48
N ARG A 357 -8.86 4.25 -0.25
CA ARG A 357 -8.08 3.25 -0.99
C ARG A 357 -8.67 3.13 -2.41
N PRO A 358 -7.98 3.56 -3.48
CA PRO A 358 -8.48 3.35 -4.84
C PRO A 358 -8.22 1.90 -5.29
N THR A 359 -8.67 1.54 -6.49
CA THR A 359 -8.58 0.18 -7.07
C THR A 359 -7.18 -0.43 -7.01
N VAL A 360 -6.14 0.38 -7.24
CA VAL A 360 -4.74 -0.08 -7.13
C VAL A 360 -4.41 -0.65 -5.74
N ALA A 361 -5.07 -0.21 -4.66
CA ALA A 361 -4.85 -0.75 -3.32
C ALA A 361 -5.39 -2.19 -3.13
N THR A 362 -6.23 -2.67 -4.05
CA THR A 362 -6.61 -4.08 -4.14
C THR A 362 -5.58 -4.86 -4.95
N THR A 363 -5.12 -4.32 -6.08
CA THR A 363 -4.27 -5.03 -7.05
C THR A 363 -2.76 -4.98 -6.74
N GLU A 364 -2.28 -4.01 -5.96
CA GLU A 364 -0.87 -3.88 -5.55
C GLU A 364 -0.42 -5.00 -4.61
N LYS A 365 -1.37 -5.71 -4.00
CA LYS A 365 -1.13 -6.91 -3.17
C LYS A 365 -0.99 -8.20 -3.97
N VAL A 366 -1.34 -8.21 -5.26
CA VAL A 366 -1.29 -9.40 -6.12
C VAL A 366 -0.26 -9.19 -7.23
N GLN A 367 0.90 -8.65 -6.83
CA GLN A 367 2.01 -8.34 -7.72
C GLN A 367 3.05 -9.46 -7.70
N ARG A 368 3.70 -9.70 -8.84
CA ARG A 368 4.83 -10.64 -8.96
C ARG A 368 6.02 -9.89 -9.56
N TYR A 369 6.93 -9.45 -8.70
CA TYR A 369 8.12 -8.68 -9.11
C TYR A 369 9.34 -9.55 -9.46
N VAL A 370 9.38 -10.79 -8.96
CA VAL A 370 10.38 -11.81 -9.29
C VAL A 370 9.64 -13.11 -9.58
N LYS A 371 10.18 -13.97 -10.45
CA LYS A 371 9.67 -15.33 -10.65
C LYS A 371 10.53 -16.39 -9.97
N ALA A 372 9.98 -17.55 -9.65
CA ALA A 372 10.75 -18.74 -9.30
C ALA A 372 11.04 -19.63 -10.52
N SER A 373 12.07 -20.48 -10.44
CA SER A 373 12.24 -21.64 -11.32
C SER A 373 11.37 -22.83 -10.88
N GLY A 374 11.05 -22.91 -9.58
CA GLY A 374 10.10 -23.86 -9.00
C GLY A 374 8.71 -23.27 -8.74
N ARG A 375 8.05 -23.74 -7.68
CA ARG A 375 6.64 -23.47 -7.37
C ARG A 375 6.40 -22.04 -6.87
N GLU A 376 5.40 -21.35 -7.43
CA GLU A 376 5.01 -20.01 -7.02
C GLU A 376 3.71 -19.99 -6.20
N ALA A 377 3.67 -19.13 -5.18
CA ALA A 377 2.47 -18.87 -4.39
C ALA A 377 2.29 -17.38 -4.09
N ILE A 378 1.04 -16.92 -3.96
CA ILE A 378 0.72 -15.56 -3.48
C ILE A 378 -0.17 -15.63 -2.25
N VAL A 379 0.11 -14.79 -1.26
CA VAL A 379 -0.63 -14.67 0.00
C VAL A 379 -1.03 -13.19 0.17
N THR A 380 -2.33 -12.86 0.20
CA THR A 380 -2.83 -11.47 0.40
C THR A 380 -3.90 -11.35 1.49
N GLY A 381 -3.89 -10.23 2.22
CA GLY A 381 -4.93 -9.89 3.18
C GLY A 381 -6.15 -9.24 2.50
N PHE A 382 -7.33 -9.32 3.10
CA PHE A 382 -8.52 -8.57 2.66
C PHE A 382 -9.35 -7.99 3.81
N TYR A 383 -10.00 -6.85 3.57
CA TYR A 383 -10.74 -6.11 4.61
C TYR A 383 -12.27 -6.16 4.44
N HIS A 384 -12.79 -5.95 3.23
CA HIS A 384 -14.22 -6.03 2.95
C HIS A 384 -14.55 -7.36 2.28
N GLN A 385 -15.67 -7.95 2.67
CA GLN A 385 -16.28 -9.08 1.95
C GLN A 385 -16.65 -8.65 0.53
N GLY A 386 -16.57 -9.58 -0.41
CA GLY A 386 -16.72 -9.38 -1.86
C GLY A 386 -15.39 -9.36 -2.62
N TYR A 387 -14.25 -9.21 -1.94
CA TYR A 387 -12.91 -9.22 -2.56
C TYR A 387 -12.22 -10.59 -2.50
N GLU A 388 -12.88 -11.62 -1.98
CA GLU A 388 -12.33 -12.97 -1.86
C GLU A 388 -11.98 -13.57 -3.24
N GLU A 389 -13.01 -13.78 -4.06
CA GLU A 389 -12.85 -14.36 -5.40
C GLU A 389 -12.09 -13.43 -6.36
N PRO A 390 -12.31 -12.09 -6.38
CA PRO A 390 -11.50 -11.22 -7.24
C PRO A 390 -9.99 -11.28 -6.95
N LEU A 391 -9.56 -11.39 -5.68
CA LEU A 391 -8.14 -11.55 -5.34
C LEU A 391 -7.60 -12.93 -5.77
N LEU A 392 -8.37 -14.00 -5.59
CA LEU A 392 -7.99 -15.35 -6.05
C LEU A 392 -7.97 -15.44 -7.58
N MET A 393 -8.92 -14.82 -8.28
CA MET A 393 -8.96 -14.68 -9.73
C MET A 393 -7.69 -13.99 -10.24
N LEU A 394 -7.28 -12.87 -9.63
CA LEU A 394 -6.02 -12.20 -9.99
C LEU A 394 -4.81 -13.13 -9.80
N MET A 395 -4.74 -13.92 -8.72
CA MET A 395 -3.65 -14.88 -8.53
C MET A 395 -3.67 -15.99 -9.60
N ARG A 396 -4.84 -16.55 -9.96
CA ARG A 396 -4.96 -17.50 -11.08
C ARG A 396 -4.47 -16.87 -12.39
N ARG A 397 -4.84 -15.61 -12.67
CA ARG A 397 -4.38 -14.84 -13.83
C ARG A 397 -2.88 -14.51 -13.80
N ARG A 398 -2.24 -14.39 -12.63
CA ARG A 398 -0.75 -14.33 -12.52
C ARG A 398 -0.08 -15.63 -12.96
N GLY A 399 -0.80 -16.75 -12.93
CA GLY A 399 -0.29 -18.07 -13.28
C GLY A 399 0.50 -18.73 -12.16
N VAL A 400 0.27 -18.37 -10.89
CA VAL A 400 0.91 -19.04 -9.75
C VAL A 400 0.21 -20.37 -9.42
N ASP A 401 0.93 -21.30 -8.80
CA ASP A 401 0.45 -22.65 -8.48
C ASP A 401 -0.53 -22.65 -7.31
N ALA A 402 -0.25 -21.84 -6.29
CA ALA A 402 -1.09 -21.71 -5.09
C ALA A 402 -1.43 -20.24 -4.76
N GLY A 403 -2.60 -20.03 -4.18
CA GLY A 403 -3.11 -18.71 -3.81
C GLY A 403 -3.88 -18.78 -2.51
N LEU A 404 -3.61 -17.85 -1.60
CA LEU A 404 -4.25 -17.79 -0.29
C LEU A 404 -4.68 -16.35 0.02
N ILE A 405 -5.96 -16.19 0.34
CA ILE A 405 -6.47 -14.96 0.95
C ILE A 405 -6.70 -15.16 2.45
N VAL A 406 -6.44 -14.11 3.24
CA VAL A 406 -6.65 -14.14 4.70
C VAL A 406 -7.45 -12.93 5.18
N LYS A 407 -8.45 -13.19 6.02
CA LYS A 407 -9.22 -12.20 6.77
C LYS A 407 -8.53 -11.87 8.10
N GLY A 408 -7.39 -11.19 8.03
CA GLY A 408 -6.64 -10.77 9.22
C GLY A 408 -7.11 -9.44 9.82
N GLU A 409 -6.57 -9.10 10.99
CA GLU A 409 -6.84 -7.82 11.65
C GLU A 409 -6.38 -6.65 10.78
N GLU A 410 -7.17 -5.57 10.72
CA GLU A 410 -6.92 -4.42 9.83
C GLU A 410 -6.84 -4.72 8.32
N GLY A 411 -7.24 -5.94 7.93
CA GLY A 411 -7.14 -6.46 6.57
C GLY A 411 -5.75 -6.98 6.22
N ALA A 412 -4.88 -7.13 7.22
CA ALA A 412 -3.53 -7.67 7.09
C ALA A 412 -3.57 -9.20 6.86
N LEU A 413 -2.40 -9.77 6.64
CA LEU A 413 -2.22 -11.21 6.45
C LEU A 413 -2.21 -12.03 7.74
N SER A 414 -1.98 -11.38 8.87
CA SER A 414 -1.76 -12.08 10.13
C SER A 414 -3.07 -12.65 10.70
N LEU A 415 -3.15 -13.98 10.77
CA LEU A 415 -4.10 -14.73 11.60
C LEU A 415 -3.90 -14.37 13.08
N THR A 416 -4.99 -14.33 13.84
CA THR A 416 -5.00 -14.09 15.28
C THR A 416 -5.14 -15.37 16.08
N THR A 417 -4.51 -15.43 17.25
CA THR A 417 -4.68 -16.49 18.25
C THR A 417 -5.95 -16.33 19.07
N LYS A 418 -6.58 -15.15 19.04
CA LYS A 418 -7.81 -14.84 19.78
C LYS A 418 -8.98 -15.71 19.29
N SER A 419 -9.70 -16.35 20.22
CA SER A 419 -10.95 -17.06 19.90
C SER A 419 -11.96 -16.15 19.16
N PRO A 420 -12.73 -16.70 18.19
CA PRO A 420 -13.80 -15.97 17.53
C PRO A 420 -14.81 -15.38 18.53
N SER A 421 -15.31 -14.18 18.27
CA SER A 421 -16.47 -13.65 19.00
C SER A 421 -17.75 -14.40 18.60
N PRO A 422 -18.72 -14.62 19.50
CA PRO A 422 -19.97 -15.33 19.17
C PRO A 422 -20.69 -14.79 17.92
N ASP A 423 -20.73 -13.46 17.75
CA ASP A 423 -21.40 -12.80 16.62
C ASP A 423 -20.53 -12.67 15.35
N ALA A 424 -19.35 -13.31 15.28
CA ALA A 424 -18.36 -13.03 14.25
C ALA A 424 -18.86 -13.34 12.83
N THR A 425 -19.70 -14.36 12.66
CA THR A 425 -20.30 -14.78 11.38
C THR A 425 -21.51 -13.94 10.97
N ILE A 426 -22.16 -13.26 11.91
CA ILE A 426 -23.35 -12.42 11.65
C ILE A 426 -22.96 -11.15 10.87
N ARG A 427 -21.68 -10.78 10.86
CA ARG A 427 -21.14 -9.58 10.19
C ARG A 427 -20.28 -9.90 8.96
N GLY A 428 -20.52 -11.06 8.33
CA GLY A 428 -19.75 -11.55 7.18
C GLY A 428 -18.62 -12.49 7.59
N HIS A 429 -17.55 -12.54 6.80
CA HIS A 429 -16.41 -13.43 7.11
C HIS A 429 -15.69 -13.03 8.42
N PRO A 430 -15.57 -13.96 9.39
CA PRO A 430 -14.91 -13.72 10.66
C PRO A 430 -13.39 -13.54 10.48
N LEU A 431 -12.71 -13.04 11.52
CA LEU A 431 -11.24 -13.11 11.57
C LEU A 431 -10.78 -14.58 11.42
N ASN A 432 -9.61 -14.77 10.82
CA ASN A 432 -9.06 -16.08 10.43
C ASN A 432 -9.85 -16.86 9.38
N PHE A 433 -10.83 -16.25 8.72
CA PHE A 433 -11.34 -16.81 7.47
C PHE A 433 -10.23 -16.84 6.41
N CYS A 434 -10.05 -18.00 5.79
CA CYS A 434 -9.09 -18.28 4.74
C CYS A 434 -9.80 -18.94 3.56
N ALA A 435 -9.47 -18.53 2.34
CA ALA A 435 -9.83 -19.26 1.14
C ALA A 435 -8.66 -19.27 0.16
N GLY A 436 -8.66 -20.20 -0.78
CA GLY A 436 -7.52 -20.38 -1.65
C GLY A 436 -7.64 -21.48 -2.66
N PHE A 437 -6.59 -21.62 -3.45
CA PHE A 437 -6.36 -22.75 -4.34
C PHE A 437 -4.93 -23.26 -4.20
N ARG A 438 -4.72 -24.53 -4.56
CA ARG A 438 -3.41 -25.18 -4.61
C ARG A 438 -3.40 -26.33 -5.63
N PRO A 439 -2.22 -26.88 -5.99
CA PRO A 439 -2.16 -28.12 -6.75
C PRO A 439 -2.87 -29.26 -5.98
N PRO A 440 -3.59 -30.17 -6.66
CA PRO A 440 -4.32 -31.25 -6.01
C PRO A 440 -3.35 -32.19 -5.28
N SER A 441 -3.66 -32.53 -4.02
CA SER A 441 -2.92 -33.54 -3.28
C SER A 441 -3.46 -34.95 -3.58
N SER A 442 -2.59 -35.95 -3.58
CA SER A 442 -2.99 -37.37 -3.74
C SER A 442 -3.75 -37.94 -2.53
N THR A 443 -3.94 -37.15 -1.47
CA THR A 443 -4.56 -37.55 -0.20
C THR A 443 -5.84 -36.75 0.15
N SER A 444 -6.22 -35.75 -0.65
CA SER A 444 -7.41 -34.93 -0.40
C SER A 444 -8.65 -35.50 -1.08
N ASN A 445 -9.69 -35.81 -0.30
CA ASN A 445 -11.05 -36.10 -0.81
C ASN A 445 -11.78 -34.86 -1.37
N VAL A 446 -11.07 -33.78 -1.66
CA VAL A 446 -11.63 -32.51 -2.15
C VAL A 446 -11.73 -32.57 -3.66
N THR A 447 -12.91 -32.25 -4.20
CA THR A 447 -13.17 -32.25 -5.64
C THR A 447 -12.25 -31.26 -6.35
N ALA A 448 -11.20 -31.75 -7.00
CA ALA A 448 -10.33 -30.92 -7.81
C ALA A 448 -11.11 -30.39 -9.02
N GLN A 449 -11.09 -29.08 -9.21
CA GLN A 449 -11.84 -28.40 -10.27
C GLN A 449 -10.89 -28.03 -11.42
N ASN A 450 -11.37 -28.18 -12.65
CA ASN A 450 -10.67 -27.69 -13.83
C ASN A 450 -11.00 -26.19 -14.00
N ILE A 451 -10.11 -25.32 -13.52
CA ILE A 451 -10.26 -23.86 -13.57
C ILE A 451 -9.17 -23.31 -14.48
N ASP A 452 -9.57 -22.51 -15.47
CA ASP A 452 -8.68 -21.96 -16.51
C ASP A 452 -7.85 -23.05 -17.26
N GLY A 453 -8.34 -24.29 -17.36
CA GLY A 453 -7.65 -25.42 -17.99
C GLY A 453 -6.67 -26.16 -17.07
N ILE A 454 -6.54 -25.75 -15.81
CA ILE A 454 -5.61 -26.32 -14.82
C ILE A 454 -6.41 -26.97 -13.69
N LEU A 455 -6.08 -28.22 -13.36
CA LEU A 455 -6.68 -28.94 -12.25
C LEU A 455 -6.15 -28.37 -10.91
N ARG A 456 -7.04 -27.83 -10.08
CA ARG A 456 -6.70 -27.21 -8.78
C ARG A 456 -7.64 -27.69 -7.67
N GLU A 457 -7.11 -27.85 -6.47
CA GLU A 457 -7.92 -27.97 -5.25
C GLU A 457 -8.28 -26.56 -4.76
N THR A 458 -9.56 -26.28 -4.55
CA THR A 458 -10.05 -25.02 -3.96
C THR A 458 -10.58 -25.26 -2.54
N PHE A 459 -10.29 -24.35 -1.61
CA PHE A 459 -10.75 -24.46 -0.23
C PHE A 459 -11.26 -23.14 0.34
N SER A 460 -12.11 -23.24 1.36
CA SER A 460 -12.62 -22.13 2.17
C SER A 460 -12.85 -22.66 3.59
N LYS A 461 -12.19 -22.06 4.60
CA LYS A 461 -12.34 -22.43 6.02
C LYS A 461 -11.98 -21.29 6.95
N THR A 462 -12.62 -21.23 8.11
CA THR A 462 -12.20 -20.36 9.22
C THR A 462 -11.31 -21.17 10.15
N LEU A 463 -10.16 -20.62 10.54
CA LEU A 463 -9.23 -21.26 11.48
C LEU A 463 -9.40 -20.72 12.91
N ASN A 464 -9.55 -21.61 13.88
CA ASN A 464 -9.49 -21.26 15.29
C ASN A 464 -8.19 -21.80 15.89
N ALA A 465 -7.41 -20.96 16.56
CA ALA A 465 -6.07 -21.32 17.02
C ALA A 465 -6.09 -22.37 18.16
N THR A 466 -7.18 -22.43 18.93
CA THR A 466 -7.35 -23.44 19.99
C THR A 466 -7.42 -24.86 19.46
N ASP A 467 -7.91 -25.03 18.22
CA ASP A 467 -8.01 -26.33 17.53
C ASP A 467 -6.62 -26.92 17.23
N PHE A 468 -5.58 -26.06 17.29
CA PHE A 468 -4.17 -26.38 17.10
C PHE A 468 -3.34 -26.22 18.39
N HIS A 469 -4.00 -26.26 19.54
CA HIS A 469 -3.39 -26.16 20.88
C HIS A 469 -2.64 -24.84 21.17
N PHE A 470 -3.05 -23.73 20.56
CA PHE A 470 -2.63 -22.39 21.01
C PHE A 470 -3.62 -21.82 22.04
N GLU A 471 -3.11 -21.15 23.06
CA GLU A 471 -3.94 -20.41 24.00
C GLU A 471 -4.54 -19.16 23.35
N SER A 472 -5.82 -18.89 23.63
CA SER A 472 -6.51 -17.70 23.11
C SER A 472 -5.98 -16.43 23.75
N THR A 473 -5.06 -15.77 23.06
CA THR A 473 -4.41 -14.54 23.49
C THR A 473 -4.91 -13.33 22.70
N LEU A 474 -4.98 -12.16 23.36
CA LEU A 474 -5.19 -10.90 22.64
C LEU A 474 -3.96 -10.58 21.79
N THR A 475 -4.19 -10.06 20.59
CA THR A 475 -3.09 -9.66 19.71
C THR A 475 -2.35 -8.45 20.30
N PRO A 476 -0.99 -8.51 20.39
CA PRO A 476 -0.21 -7.41 20.93
C PRO A 476 -0.51 -6.10 20.19
N ARG A 477 -0.62 -5.02 20.97
CA ARG A 477 -1.01 -3.71 20.46
C ARG A 477 0.23 -2.93 20.04
N LEU A 478 0.05 -2.04 19.07
CA LEU A 478 1.06 -1.05 18.69
C LEU A 478 0.76 0.24 19.44
N GLU A 479 1.64 0.63 20.36
CA GLU A 479 1.40 1.76 21.25
C GLU A 479 1.89 3.07 20.64
N ARG A 480 1.08 4.13 20.72
CA ARG A 480 1.46 5.45 20.20
C ARG A 480 2.38 6.16 21.20
N PRO A 481 3.49 6.80 20.76
CA PRO A 481 3.93 7.01 19.37
C PRO A 481 4.97 5.98 18.84
N ARG A 482 5.26 4.90 19.59
CA ARG A 482 6.35 3.95 19.33
C ARG A 482 5.92 2.72 18.54
N GLN A 483 4.87 2.81 17.71
CA GLN A 483 4.29 1.65 17.02
C GLN A 483 5.33 0.85 16.21
N LEU A 484 6.27 1.53 15.56
CA LEU A 484 7.33 0.89 14.78
C LEU A 484 8.29 0.10 15.67
N GLU A 485 8.83 0.74 16.72
CA GLU A 485 9.71 0.11 17.69
C GLU A 485 9.03 -1.07 18.39
N ASN A 486 7.78 -0.92 18.85
CA ASN A 486 7.07 -2.00 19.53
C ASN A 486 6.82 -3.20 18.60
N ASN A 487 6.53 -2.97 17.32
CA ASN A 487 6.33 -4.04 16.34
C ASN A 487 7.64 -4.85 16.15
N ILE A 488 8.77 -4.16 16.03
CA ILE A 488 10.10 -4.78 15.94
C ILE A 488 10.46 -5.51 17.23
N GLU A 489 10.22 -4.90 18.39
CA GLU A 489 10.53 -5.46 19.71
C GLU A 489 9.75 -6.75 19.97
N HIS A 490 8.44 -6.78 19.72
CA HIS A 490 7.63 -7.99 19.82
C HIS A 490 8.14 -9.11 18.90
N GLY A 491 8.44 -8.80 17.64
CA GLY A 491 8.90 -9.80 16.67
C GLY A 491 10.30 -10.33 16.95
N LEU A 492 11.27 -9.46 17.28
CA LEU A 492 12.61 -9.90 17.65
C LEU A 492 12.64 -10.66 18.98
N THR A 493 11.79 -10.31 19.93
CA THR A 493 11.65 -11.04 21.21
C THR A 493 11.11 -12.44 20.96
N ALA A 494 10.07 -12.57 20.13
CA ALA A 494 9.56 -13.86 19.68
C ALA A 494 10.63 -14.68 18.92
N LEU A 495 11.36 -14.08 17.97
CA LEU A 495 12.43 -14.77 17.23
C LEU A 495 13.64 -15.20 18.09
N ARG A 496 13.73 -14.76 19.35
CA ARG A 496 14.70 -15.27 20.36
C ARG A 496 14.17 -16.45 21.16
N GLY A 497 13.01 -17.01 20.82
CA GLY A 497 12.37 -18.13 21.54
C GLY A 497 11.56 -17.72 22.78
N VAL A 498 11.39 -16.43 23.05
CA VAL A 498 10.57 -15.95 24.18
C VAL A 498 9.09 -16.18 23.87
N LYS A 499 8.46 -17.09 24.63
CA LYS A 499 7.06 -17.50 24.43
C LYS A 499 6.07 -16.40 24.77
N GLY A 500 4.86 -16.50 24.21
CA GLY A 500 3.75 -15.56 24.40
C GLY A 500 3.10 -15.14 23.09
N ALA A 501 2.11 -14.24 23.16
CA ALA A 501 1.20 -13.94 22.05
C ALA A 501 1.89 -13.54 20.71
N ALA A 502 3.05 -12.86 20.74
CA ALA A 502 3.81 -12.55 19.53
C ALA A 502 4.46 -13.80 18.91
N TYR A 503 5.03 -14.67 19.74
CA TYR A 503 5.62 -15.95 19.34
C TYR A 503 4.55 -16.88 18.76
N ASP A 504 3.45 -17.07 19.50
CA ASP A 504 2.36 -17.97 19.08
C ASP A 504 1.75 -17.53 17.75
N ARG A 505 1.55 -16.22 17.57
CA ARG A 505 1.08 -15.65 16.30
C ARG A 505 2.05 -15.91 15.16
N ILE A 506 3.37 -15.76 15.36
CA ILE A 506 4.35 -16.04 14.30
C ILE A 506 4.35 -17.52 13.93
N VAL A 507 4.40 -18.42 14.91
CA VAL A 507 4.36 -19.88 14.70
C VAL A 507 3.07 -20.29 13.97
N PHE A 508 1.91 -19.86 14.47
CA PHE A 508 0.62 -20.19 13.88
C PHE A 508 0.51 -19.70 12.44
N ASN A 509 0.97 -18.47 12.14
CA ASN A 509 0.95 -17.95 10.77
C ASN A 509 1.91 -18.68 9.82
N ALA A 510 3.13 -18.99 10.25
CA ALA A 510 4.08 -19.74 9.41
C ALA A 510 3.53 -21.13 9.07
N ALA A 511 3.09 -21.87 10.10
CA ALA A 511 2.53 -23.20 9.97
C ALA A 511 1.25 -23.26 9.12
N MET A 512 0.30 -22.35 9.35
CA MET A 512 -0.94 -22.34 8.61
C MET A 512 -0.74 -21.91 7.16
N VAL A 513 0.16 -20.97 6.85
CA VAL A 513 0.46 -20.62 5.45
C VAL A 513 1.04 -21.82 4.71
N ASP A 514 1.99 -22.56 5.30
CA ASP A 514 2.57 -23.75 4.66
C ASP A 514 1.53 -24.86 4.46
N ASN A 515 0.68 -25.14 5.46
CA ASN A 515 -0.38 -26.15 5.34
C ASN A 515 -1.45 -25.76 4.31
N LEU A 516 -1.90 -24.50 4.32
CA LEU A 516 -2.94 -23.99 3.41
C LEU A 516 -2.46 -23.98 1.96
N LEU A 517 -1.24 -23.51 1.70
CA LEU A 517 -0.68 -23.51 0.35
C LEU A 517 -0.31 -24.93 -0.15
N GLY A 518 -0.16 -25.91 0.75
CA GLY A 518 0.31 -27.25 0.41
C GLY A 518 1.81 -27.28 0.12
N CYS A 519 2.61 -26.69 1.00
CA CYS A 519 4.08 -26.76 0.90
C CYS A 519 4.61 -28.18 1.17
N SER A 520 5.77 -28.50 0.59
CA SER A 520 6.31 -29.86 0.58
C SER A 520 6.66 -30.37 1.98
N GLY A 521 6.17 -31.57 2.32
CA GLY A 521 6.37 -32.18 3.64
C GLY A 521 5.47 -31.63 4.75
N VAL A 522 4.41 -30.87 4.43
CA VAL A 522 3.57 -30.16 5.42
C VAL A 522 2.06 -30.43 5.23
N SER A 523 1.68 -31.68 5.02
CA SER A 523 0.26 -32.10 4.96
C SER A 523 -0.43 -32.03 6.32
N ASP A 524 0.29 -32.36 7.39
CA ASP A 524 -0.17 -32.25 8.78
C ASP A 524 0.08 -30.84 9.33
N PRO A 525 -0.96 -30.12 9.81
CA PRO A 525 -0.78 -28.83 10.47
C PRO A 525 0.01 -28.88 11.78
N PHE A 526 0.05 -30.01 12.51
CA PHE A 526 0.82 -30.10 13.76
C PHE A 526 2.32 -30.22 13.49
N ALA A 527 2.74 -31.04 12.53
CA ALA A 527 4.12 -31.05 12.02
C ALA A 527 4.56 -29.67 11.49
N ALA A 528 3.65 -28.91 10.87
CA ALA A 528 3.90 -27.53 10.44
C ALA A 528 4.23 -26.60 11.62
N ILE A 529 3.47 -26.72 12.72
CA ILE A 529 3.66 -25.96 13.95
C ILE A 529 5.00 -26.29 14.59
N GLU A 530 5.35 -27.57 14.72
CA GLU A 530 6.64 -27.97 15.30
C GLU A 530 7.84 -27.53 14.44
N ARG A 531 7.74 -27.60 13.10
CA ARG A 531 8.76 -27.04 12.18
C ARG A 531 8.97 -25.54 12.40
N ALA A 532 7.89 -24.78 12.61
CA ALA A 532 7.96 -23.34 12.89
C ALA A 532 8.46 -23.02 14.31
N ARG A 533 8.14 -23.84 15.31
CA ARG A 533 8.69 -23.74 16.68
C ARG A 533 10.20 -23.99 16.69
N GLU A 534 10.65 -25.11 16.14
CA GLU A 534 12.07 -25.48 16.01
C GLU A 534 12.89 -24.39 15.27
N ALA A 535 12.34 -23.80 14.20
CA ALA A 535 13.00 -22.72 13.46
C ALA A 535 13.25 -21.45 14.30
N ILE A 536 12.35 -21.14 15.23
CA ILE A 536 12.51 -20.03 16.16
C ILE A 536 13.44 -20.42 17.32
N ASP A 537 13.16 -21.54 17.99
CA ASP A 537 13.82 -21.95 19.23
C ASP A 537 15.29 -22.33 19.03
N SER A 538 15.64 -22.88 17.87
CA SER A 538 17.04 -23.10 17.49
C SER A 538 17.77 -21.83 17.01
N GLY A 539 17.09 -20.68 16.99
CA GLY A 539 17.62 -19.39 16.55
C GLY A 539 17.85 -19.24 15.04
N LYS A 540 17.48 -20.24 14.23
CA LYS A 540 17.65 -20.24 12.76
C LYS A 540 16.92 -19.07 12.10
N ALA A 541 15.68 -18.80 12.50
CA ALA A 541 14.87 -17.71 11.98
C ALA A 541 15.48 -16.33 12.25
N LEU A 542 15.95 -16.08 13.48
CA LEU A 542 16.64 -14.84 13.84
C LEU A 542 17.95 -14.68 13.06
N LYS A 543 18.75 -15.74 12.97
CA LYS A 543 20.01 -15.75 12.22
C LYS A 543 19.79 -15.45 10.73
N LEU A 544 18.72 -15.96 10.13
CA LEU A 544 18.38 -15.67 8.74
C LEU A 544 17.95 -14.20 8.56
N LEU A 545 17.10 -13.65 9.43
CA LEU A 545 16.72 -12.24 9.35
C LEU A 545 17.94 -11.32 9.43
N MET A 546 18.88 -11.60 10.35
CA MET A 546 20.13 -10.84 10.47
C MET A 546 21.07 -11.06 9.26
N ARG A 547 21.10 -12.26 8.67
CA ARG A 547 21.82 -12.52 7.40
C ARG A 547 21.24 -11.65 6.29
N TYR A 548 19.92 -11.63 6.11
CA TYR A 548 19.24 -10.78 5.13
C TYR A 548 19.56 -9.29 5.29
N VAL A 549 19.46 -8.77 6.53
CA VAL A 549 19.84 -7.39 6.88
C VAL A 549 21.26 -7.08 6.39
N SER A 550 22.22 -7.98 6.67
CA SER A 550 23.62 -7.77 6.27
C SER A 550 23.88 -7.97 4.76
N SER A 551 23.17 -8.88 4.10
CA SER A 551 23.35 -9.21 2.67
C SER A 551 22.70 -8.18 1.75
N SER A 552 21.50 -7.71 2.07
CA SER A 552 20.80 -6.67 1.31
C SER A 552 21.61 -5.36 1.25
N SER A 553 22.13 -4.91 2.39
CA SER A 553 22.98 -3.71 2.48
C SER A 553 24.33 -3.86 1.76
N LYS A 554 24.91 -5.07 1.73
CA LYS A 554 26.08 -5.36 0.89
C LYS A 554 25.74 -5.29 -0.60
N CYS A 555 24.62 -5.87 -1.03
CA CYS A 555 24.16 -5.91 -2.43
C CYS A 555 24.11 -4.51 -3.05
N VAL A 556 23.39 -3.58 -2.41
CA VAL A 556 23.31 -2.19 -2.89
C VAL A 556 24.70 -1.53 -2.93
N SER A 557 25.53 -1.73 -1.89
CA SER A 557 26.88 -1.14 -1.84
C SER A 557 27.84 -1.64 -2.94
N THR A 558 27.64 -2.86 -3.48
CA THR A 558 28.42 -3.38 -4.60
C THR A 558 27.87 -2.90 -5.94
N SER A 559 26.55 -2.72 -6.07
CA SER A 559 25.92 -2.14 -7.25
C SER A 559 26.31 -0.66 -7.46
N SER A 560 26.30 0.16 -6.40
CA SER A 560 26.73 1.58 -6.49
C SER A 560 28.20 1.75 -6.91
N ARG A 561 29.05 0.73 -6.76
CA ARG A 561 30.46 0.75 -7.21
C ARG A 561 30.65 0.28 -8.66
N ARG A 562 29.59 -0.18 -9.34
CA ARG A 562 29.64 -0.67 -10.73
C ARG A 562 29.10 0.31 -11.77
N ILE A 563 28.60 1.47 -11.34
CA ILE A 563 28.23 2.56 -12.25
C ILE A 563 29.54 3.28 -12.63
N PRO A 564 29.99 3.25 -13.89
CA PRO A 564 31.09 4.09 -14.33
C PRO A 564 30.61 5.54 -14.39
N GLU A 565 31.43 6.49 -13.95
CA GLU A 565 31.23 7.90 -14.30
C GLU A 565 31.46 8.06 -15.82
N HIS A 566 30.39 8.36 -16.55
CA HIS A 566 30.36 8.63 -17.99
C HIS A 566 29.48 9.86 -18.26
#